data_AF-B3DLW0-F1
#
_entry.id   AF-B3DLW0-F1
#
_cell.length_a   1.000
_cell.length_b   1.000
_cell.length_c   1.000
_cell.angle_alpha   90.00
_cell.angle_beta   90.00
_cell.angle_gamma   90.00
#
_symmetry.space_group_name_H-M   'P 1'
#
loop_
_entity.id
_entity.type
_entity.pdbx_description
1 polymer ?
#
loop_
_entity_poly.entity_id
_entity_poly.type
_entity_poly.pdbx_seq_one_letter_code
_entity_poly.pdbx_strand_id
1 'polypeptide(L)'
;GRADRAGPFHSNNEIYCNQIRVFDLQIETWLDPPKSTNPPEGRRSHSAFPYQGGLYVFGGYNARLNRHFQDLWKFTPESGQWQRVEVQGKGPCARRRQCCCVLGDKILLFGGTSPSQDQDLQDEFYLMDHSDLYILDFSPSLKTLCKLAVLHYNLDQSCLPHDIRWELSAMTTNSNISRPLLSSHG
;
A
#
# COMPACT_ATOMS: atom_id res chain seq x y z
N GLY A 1 -8.72 10.97 -5.04
CA GLY A 1 -9.10 10.47 -6.39
C GLY A 1 -8.61 11.42 -7.48
N ARG A 2 -8.49 10.94 -8.73
CA ARG A 2 -8.17 11.77 -9.91
C ARG A 2 -9.46 12.38 -10.48
N ALA A 3 -9.44 13.66 -10.80
CA ALA A 3 -10.48 14.40 -11.51
C ALA A 3 -9.85 15.29 -12.58
N ASP A 4 -10.68 15.90 -13.44
CA ASP A 4 -10.26 16.94 -14.39
C ASP A 4 -10.81 18.29 -13.91
N ARG A 5 -9.99 19.34 -13.94
CA ARG A 5 -10.41 20.68 -13.48
C ARG A 5 -11.60 21.23 -14.26
N ALA A 6 -11.69 20.93 -15.54
CA ALA A 6 -12.76 21.41 -16.42
C ALA A 6 -13.85 20.35 -16.64
N GLY A 7 -13.94 19.34 -15.76
CA GLY A 7 -14.98 18.31 -15.84
C GLY A 7 -16.36 18.97 -16.06
N PRO A 8 -17.10 18.61 -17.14
CA PRO A 8 -17.05 17.35 -17.89
C PRO A 8 -16.10 17.28 -19.11
N PHE A 9 -15.36 18.33 -19.45
CA PHE A 9 -14.45 18.34 -20.61
C PHE A 9 -13.06 17.79 -20.24
N HIS A 10 -12.38 17.12 -21.18
CA HIS A 10 -11.01 16.63 -20.98
C HIS A 10 -10.01 17.76 -21.24
N SER A 11 -9.59 18.46 -20.19
CA SER A 11 -8.70 19.63 -20.30
C SER A 11 -7.21 19.30 -20.17
N ASN A 12 -6.88 18.01 -19.99
CA ASN A 12 -5.55 17.53 -19.56
C ASN A 12 -5.06 18.14 -18.23
N ASN A 13 -5.92 18.89 -17.51
CA ASN A 13 -5.55 19.52 -16.25
C ASN A 13 -6.05 18.67 -15.08
N GLU A 14 -5.25 17.68 -14.73
CA GLU A 14 -5.59 16.73 -13.68
C GLU A 14 -5.64 17.38 -12.29
N ILE A 15 -6.62 16.98 -11.49
CA ILE A 15 -6.70 17.30 -10.07
C ILE A 15 -6.64 16.00 -9.28
N TYR A 16 -5.82 16.00 -8.25
CA TYR A 16 -5.72 14.89 -7.30
C TYR A 16 -6.33 15.34 -5.98
N CYS A 17 -7.58 14.96 -5.75
CA CYS A 17 -8.31 15.30 -4.53
C CYS A 17 -7.89 14.37 -3.38
N ASN A 18 -7.59 14.96 -2.23
CA ASN A 18 -7.29 14.28 -0.96
C ASN A 18 -8.41 14.43 0.08
N GLN A 19 -9.57 14.94 -0.31
CA GLN A 19 -10.73 15.02 0.56
C GLN A 19 -11.43 13.66 0.67
N ILE A 20 -11.94 13.36 1.86
CA ILE A 20 -12.80 12.22 2.13
C ILE A 20 -14.25 12.71 2.16
N ARG A 21 -15.14 11.87 1.64
CA ARG A 21 -16.58 12.03 1.77
C ARG A 21 -17.13 10.78 2.43
N VAL A 22 -18.13 10.96 3.29
CA VAL A 22 -18.78 9.86 4.00
C VAL A 22 -20.19 9.75 3.45
N PHE A 23 -20.60 8.57 3.01
CA PHE A 23 -21.98 8.33 2.64
C PHE A 23 -22.70 7.68 3.81
N ASP A 24 -23.69 8.37 4.36
CA ASP A 24 -24.53 7.83 5.41
C ASP A 24 -25.62 6.97 4.77
N LEU A 25 -25.65 5.68 5.11
CA LEU A 25 -26.59 4.70 4.56
C LEU A 25 -27.99 4.80 5.19
N GLN A 26 -28.15 5.43 6.35
CA GLN A 26 -29.45 5.58 7.01
C GLN A 26 -30.26 6.72 6.41
N ILE A 27 -29.58 7.83 6.11
CA ILE A 27 -30.20 9.03 5.51
C ILE A 27 -29.87 9.20 4.03
N GLU A 28 -29.17 8.24 3.44
CA GLU A 28 -28.79 8.18 2.01
C GLU A 28 -28.15 9.47 1.48
N THR A 29 -27.32 10.11 2.31
CA THR A 29 -26.76 11.44 2.02
C THR A 29 -25.24 11.46 2.16
N TRP A 30 -24.58 12.20 1.28
CA TRP A 30 -23.15 12.47 1.37
C TRP A 30 -22.85 13.57 2.39
N LEU A 31 -22.10 13.22 3.42
CA LEU A 31 -21.63 14.11 4.47
C LEU A 31 -20.16 14.50 4.26
N ASP A 32 -19.81 15.67 4.79
CA ASP A 32 -18.42 16.08 4.96
C ASP A 32 -17.95 15.66 6.36
N PRO A 33 -16.85 14.90 6.47
CA PRO A 33 -16.30 14.58 7.79
C PRO A 33 -15.77 15.84 8.48
N PRO A 34 -15.49 15.78 9.80
CA PRO A 34 -14.80 16.85 10.49
C PRO A 34 -13.53 17.28 9.76
N LYS A 35 -13.24 18.58 9.76
CA LYS A 35 -12.11 19.14 9.00
C LYS A 35 -10.79 18.49 9.46
N SER A 36 -10.14 17.81 8.53
CA SER A 36 -8.86 17.16 8.79
C SER A 36 -7.72 18.17 8.84
N THR A 37 -6.78 17.98 9.77
CA THR A 37 -5.46 18.61 9.71
C THR A 37 -4.46 17.64 9.08
N ASN A 38 -3.65 18.11 8.14
CA ASN A 38 -2.56 17.34 7.50
C ASN A 38 -2.98 16.03 6.78
N PRO A 39 -3.94 16.08 5.83
CA PRO A 39 -4.28 14.90 5.02
C PRO A 39 -3.10 14.43 4.14
N PRO A 40 -3.07 13.15 3.74
CA PRO A 40 -2.11 12.67 2.76
C PRO A 40 -2.24 13.42 1.42
N GLU A 41 -1.17 13.38 0.63
CA GLU A 41 -1.18 13.92 -0.73
C GLU A 41 -2.25 13.24 -1.60
N GLY A 42 -2.87 14.04 -2.48
CA GLY A 42 -3.89 13.55 -3.41
C GLY A 42 -3.33 12.45 -4.31
N ARG A 43 -4.06 11.35 -4.45
CA ARG A 43 -3.57 10.15 -5.15
C ARG A 43 -4.69 9.34 -5.80
N ARG A 44 -4.33 8.54 -6.80
CA ARG A 44 -5.20 7.55 -7.46
C ARG A 44 -4.60 6.16 -7.40
N SER A 45 -5.43 5.15 -7.66
CA SER A 45 -5.00 3.74 -7.70
C SER A 45 -4.26 3.31 -6.43
N HIS A 46 -4.66 3.86 -5.29
CA HIS A 46 -4.22 3.44 -3.96
C HIS A 46 -5.09 2.26 -3.50
N SER A 47 -4.59 1.49 -2.54
CA SER A 47 -5.42 0.54 -1.80
C SER A 47 -6.08 1.27 -0.63
N ALA A 48 -7.36 0.98 -0.37
CA ALA A 48 -8.08 1.48 0.79
C ALA A 48 -8.81 0.33 1.49
N PHE A 49 -8.73 0.26 2.81
CA PHE A 49 -9.35 -0.84 3.57
C PHE A 49 -9.81 -0.39 4.97
N PRO A 50 -10.95 -0.90 5.47
CA PRO A 50 -11.40 -0.63 6.83
C PRO A 50 -10.70 -1.57 7.82
N TYR A 51 -10.32 -1.05 8.99
CA TYR A 51 -9.84 -1.86 10.11
C TYR A 51 -10.08 -1.14 11.44
N GLN A 52 -10.76 -1.81 12.38
CA GLN A 52 -11.08 -1.30 13.73
C GLN A 52 -11.57 0.17 13.74
N GLY A 53 -12.59 0.47 12.93
CA GLY A 53 -13.18 1.81 12.83
C GLY A 53 -12.36 2.83 12.02
N GLY A 54 -11.12 2.53 11.66
CA GLY A 54 -10.30 3.38 10.80
C GLY A 54 -10.40 2.99 9.31
N LEU A 55 -10.25 3.98 8.43
CA LEU A 55 -9.99 3.77 7.01
C LEU A 55 -8.50 3.92 6.74
N TYR A 56 -7.86 2.88 6.25
CA TYR A 56 -6.44 2.90 5.92
C TYR A 56 -6.25 3.08 4.42
N VAL A 57 -5.22 3.84 4.04
CA VAL A 57 -4.84 4.11 2.65
C VAL A 57 -3.37 3.82 2.45
N PHE A 58 -3.06 2.95 1.49
CA PHE A 58 -1.69 2.57 1.14
C PHE A 58 -1.38 2.89 -0.33
N GLY A 59 -0.20 3.49 -0.54
CA GLY A 59 0.41 3.67 -1.85
C GLY A 59 -0.42 4.55 -2.79
N GLY A 60 -0.32 4.30 -4.09
CA GLY A 60 -0.99 5.07 -5.14
C GLY A 60 -0.03 5.93 -5.95
N TYR A 61 -0.57 6.78 -6.82
CA TYR A 61 0.20 7.64 -7.71
C TYR A 61 -0.44 9.01 -7.90
N ASN A 62 0.41 10.02 -8.05
CA ASN A 62 0.05 11.38 -8.44
C ASN A 62 0.90 11.78 -9.65
N ALA A 63 0.28 11.88 -10.83
CA ALA A 63 0.97 12.20 -12.08
C ALA A 63 1.53 13.62 -12.10
N ARG A 64 0.87 14.57 -11.43
CA ARG A 64 1.34 15.96 -11.38
C ARG A 64 2.63 16.13 -10.59
N LEU A 65 2.85 15.25 -9.62
CA LEU A 65 4.09 15.19 -8.84
C LEU A 65 5.06 14.14 -9.37
N ASN A 66 4.67 13.43 -10.44
CA ASN A 66 5.28 12.21 -10.93
C ASN A 66 5.73 11.26 -9.80
N ARG A 67 4.83 11.01 -8.83
CA ARG A 67 5.20 10.34 -7.58
C ARG A 67 4.33 9.12 -7.32
N HIS A 68 4.99 7.97 -7.20
CA HIS A 68 4.42 6.78 -6.58
C HIS A 68 4.61 6.86 -5.06
N PHE A 69 3.65 6.35 -4.31
CA PHE A 69 3.66 6.39 -2.85
C PHE A 69 3.85 5.00 -2.25
N GLN A 70 4.45 4.94 -1.06
CA GLN A 70 4.63 3.74 -0.23
C GLN A 70 4.24 3.95 1.23
N ASP A 71 3.64 5.11 1.54
CA ASP A 71 3.18 5.45 2.87
C ASP A 71 1.82 4.78 3.17
N LEU A 72 1.62 4.48 4.45
CA LEU A 72 0.36 4.02 5.01
C LEU A 72 -0.22 5.13 5.87
N TRP A 73 -1.49 5.45 5.64
CA TRP A 73 -2.24 6.45 6.39
C TRP A 73 -3.49 5.83 6.99
N LYS A 74 -3.85 6.25 8.20
CA LYS A 74 -5.12 5.96 8.85
C LYS A 74 -5.95 7.23 8.92
N PHE A 75 -7.19 7.15 8.48
CA PHE A 75 -8.23 8.13 8.72
C PHE A 75 -9.17 7.61 9.81
N THR A 76 -9.47 8.44 10.80
CA THR A 76 -10.44 8.15 11.86
C THR A 76 -11.72 8.95 11.57
N PRO A 77 -12.81 8.31 11.09
CA PRO A 77 -14.01 9.01 10.65
C PRO A 77 -14.65 9.89 11.73
N GLU A 78 -14.64 9.45 12.98
CA GLU A 78 -15.29 10.14 14.11
C GLU A 78 -14.64 11.49 14.40
N SER A 79 -13.32 11.60 14.23
CA SER A 79 -12.55 12.82 14.49
C SER A 79 -12.12 13.56 13.22
N GLY A 80 -12.30 12.94 12.05
CA GLY A 80 -11.81 13.45 10.77
C GLY A 80 -10.28 13.51 10.67
N GLN A 81 -9.55 12.86 11.59
CA GLN A 81 -8.09 12.99 11.66
C GLN A 81 -7.36 11.98 10.79
N TRP A 82 -6.28 12.44 10.16
CA TRP A 82 -5.32 11.61 9.47
C TRP A 82 -4.08 11.39 10.33
N GLN A 83 -3.57 10.16 10.32
CA GLN A 83 -2.32 9.80 10.96
C GLN A 83 -1.50 8.94 10.00
N ARG A 84 -0.23 9.29 9.82
CA ARG A 84 0.72 8.42 9.14
C ARG A 84 1.06 7.24 10.06
N VAL A 85 0.98 6.04 9.52
CA VAL A 85 1.23 4.80 10.28
C VAL A 85 2.65 4.33 9.97
N GLU A 86 3.46 4.21 11.01
CA GLU A 86 4.79 3.60 10.91
C GLU A 86 4.65 2.08 10.99
N VAL A 87 5.20 1.40 9.99
CA VAL A 87 5.11 -0.06 9.85
C VAL A 87 6.45 -0.69 10.18
N GLN A 88 6.44 -1.81 10.91
CA GLN A 88 7.64 -2.57 11.22
C GLN A 88 7.95 -3.59 10.12
N GLY A 89 9.24 -3.86 9.93
CA GLY A 89 9.72 -4.79 8.90
C GLY A 89 9.84 -4.15 7.52
N LYS A 90 10.12 -4.98 6.51
CA LYS A 90 10.30 -4.52 5.12
C LYS A 90 8.96 -4.50 4.40
N GLY A 91 8.47 -3.31 4.11
CA GLY A 91 7.26 -3.10 3.33
C GLY A 91 7.47 -3.20 1.80
N PRO A 92 6.36 -3.14 1.04
CA PRO A 92 6.39 -2.96 -0.42
C PRO A 92 7.10 -1.67 -0.84
N CYS A 93 7.65 -1.66 -2.06
CA CYS A 93 8.12 -0.43 -2.70
C CYS A 93 6.96 0.52 -3.03
N ALA A 94 7.28 1.76 -3.37
CA ALA A 94 6.30 2.70 -3.90
C ALA A 94 5.62 2.15 -5.16
N ARG A 95 4.28 2.04 -5.12
CA ARG A 95 3.51 1.35 -6.15
C ARG A 95 2.05 1.81 -6.17
N ARG A 96 1.33 1.39 -7.19
CA ARG A 96 -0.11 1.64 -7.40
C ARG A 96 -0.82 0.37 -7.91
N ARG A 97 -2.15 0.38 -7.98
CA ARG A 97 -2.97 -0.71 -8.56
C ARG A 97 -2.78 -2.07 -7.86
N GLN A 98 -2.48 -2.04 -6.57
CA GLN A 98 -2.37 -3.26 -5.77
C GLN A 98 -3.76 -3.82 -5.47
N CYS A 99 -3.84 -5.12 -5.21
CA CYS A 99 -5.01 -5.73 -4.58
C CYS A 99 -4.80 -5.75 -3.05
N CYS A 100 -5.86 -5.49 -2.29
CA CYS A 100 -5.83 -5.47 -0.83
C CYS A 100 -7.02 -6.23 -0.25
N CYS A 101 -6.75 -7.10 0.74
CA CYS A 101 -7.77 -7.89 1.43
C CYS A 101 -7.52 -7.87 2.95
N VAL A 102 -8.60 -7.75 3.73
CA VAL A 102 -8.56 -7.84 5.20
C VAL A 102 -8.93 -9.26 5.63
N LEU A 103 -8.06 -9.88 6.43
CA LEU A 103 -8.27 -11.22 7.00
C LEU A 103 -7.96 -11.19 8.50
N GLY A 104 -9.00 -11.06 9.33
CA GLY A 104 -8.85 -10.85 10.77
C GLY A 104 -8.04 -9.59 11.05
N ASP A 105 -6.97 -9.72 11.84
CA ASP A 105 -6.05 -8.62 12.17
C ASP A 105 -4.92 -8.44 11.14
N LYS A 106 -5.04 -9.05 9.96
CA LYS A 106 -4.02 -9.00 8.91
C LYS A 106 -4.56 -8.38 7.63
N ILE A 107 -3.68 -7.66 6.94
CA ILE A 107 -3.94 -7.12 5.61
C ILE A 107 -3.01 -7.80 4.64
N LEU A 108 -3.58 -8.40 3.60
CA LEU A 108 -2.85 -9.01 2.50
C LEU A 108 -2.83 -8.00 1.36
N LEU A 109 -1.63 -7.57 0.97
CA LEU A 109 -1.40 -6.69 -0.16
C LEU A 109 -0.67 -7.48 -1.25
N PHE A 110 -1.30 -7.58 -2.43
CA PHE A 110 -0.78 -8.37 -3.54
C PHE A 110 -0.50 -7.50 -4.77
N GLY A 111 0.69 -7.69 -5.35
CA GLY A 111 1.10 -7.15 -6.63
C GLY A 111 1.06 -5.62 -6.75
N GLY A 112 0.51 -5.15 -7.88
CA GLY A 112 0.51 -3.75 -8.30
C GLY A 112 1.68 -3.41 -9.21
N THR A 113 1.86 -2.13 -9.50
CA THR A 113 2.85 -1.63 -10.46
C THR A 113 3.72 -0.53 -9.86
N SER A 114 5.03 -0.56 -10.13
CA SER A 114 5.97 0.51 -9.78
C SER A 114 6.77 0.96 -11.01
N PRO A 115 7.45 2.10 -10.96
CA PRO A 115 8.44 2.45 -11.98
C PRO A 115 9.47 1.33 -12.17
N SER A 116 9.83 1.05 -13.43
CA SER A 116 10.98 0.19 -13.71
C SER A 116 12.28 0.86 -13.25
N GLN A 117 13.28 0.05 -12.90
CA GLN A 117 14.62 0.54 -12.55
C GLN A 117 15.54 0.67 -13.79
N ASP A 118 15.10 0.20 -14.96
CA ASP A 118 15.86 0.32 -16.20
C ASP A 118 15.95 1.79 -16.64
N GLN A 119 17.16 2.34 -16.53
CA GLN A 119 17.45 3.75 -16.78
C GLN A 119 17.40 4.14 -18.26
N ASP A 120 17.43 3.15 -19.16
CA ASP A 120 17.51 3.37 -20.61
C ASP A 120 16.17 3.78 -21.23
N LEU A 121 15.08 3.67 -20.48
CA LEU A 121 13.73 4.04 -20.92
C LEU A 121 13.10 4.95 -19.86
N GLN A 122 13.49 6.22 -19.86
CA GLN A 122 12.93 7.28 -19.01
C GLN A 122 11.47 7.65 -19.35
N ASP A 123 10.68 6.70 -19.83
CA ASP A 123 9.29 6.91 -20.18
C ASP A 123 8.39 6.52 -19.00
N GLU A 124 7.51 7.43 -18.58
CA GLU A 124 6.61 7.29 -17.42
C GLU A 124 5.64 6.10 -17.53
N PHE A 125 5.58 5.50 -18.72
CA PHE A 125 4.79 4.31 -19.03
C PHE A 125 5.51 2.99 -18.76
N TYR A 126 6.82 2.99 -18.53
CA TYR A 126 7.57 1.77 -18.19
C TYR A 126 7.41 1.42 -16.72
N LEU A 127 6.29 0.74 -16.44
CA LEU A 127 6.01 0.14 -15.15
C LEU A 127 6.44 -1.32 -15.15
N MET A 128 6.92 -1.80 -14.01
CA MET A 128 7.02 -3.23 -13.73
C MET A 128 5.80 -3.69 -12.93
N ASP A 129 5.30 -4.86 -13.29
CA ASP A 129 4.25 -5.57 -12.55
C ASP A 129 4.86 -6.41 -11.43
N HIS A 130 4.24 -6.36 -10.26
CA HIS A 130 4.61 -7.15 -9.09
C HIS A 130 3.70 -8.35 -8.94
N SER A 131 4.28 -9.49 -8.51
CA SER A 131 3.56 -10.72 -8.13
C SER A 131 3.85 -11.12 -6.69
N ASP A 132 4.35 -10.18 -5.89
CA ASP A 132 4.69 -10.34 -4.49
C ASP A 132 3.46 -10.24 -3.58
N LEU A 133 3.59 -10.78 -2.37
CA LEU A 133 2.59 -10.72 -1.31
C LEU A 133 3.22 -10.11 -0.06
N TYR A 134 2.58 -9.09 0.49
CA TYR A 134 2.92 -8.52 1.79
C TYR A 134 1.78 -8.74 2.78
N ILE A 135 2.15 -9.00 4.03
CA ILE A 135 1.22 -9.15 5.13
C ILE A 135 1.53 -8.06 6.16
N LEU A 136 0.59 -7.14 6.36
CA LEU A 136 0.61 -6.23 7.50
C LEU A 136 -0.18 -6.86 8.63
N ASP A 137 0.45 -7.08 9.77
CA ASP A 137 -0.14 -7.70 10.94
C ASP A 137 -0.37 -6.64 12.04
N PHE A 138 -1.63 -6.37 12.36
CA PHE A 138 -1.99 -5.40 13.41
C PHE A 138 -1.97 -6.01 14.82
N SER A 139 -1.83 -7.33 14.94
CA SER A 139 -1.74 -8.03 16.22
C SER A 139 -0.57 -9.04 16.20
N PRO A 140 0.68 -8.55 16.01
CA PRO A 140 1.84 -9.42 15.92
C PRO A 140 2.12 -10.10 17.27
N SER A 141 2.34 -11.42 17.23
CA SER A 141 2.79 -12.15 18.42
C SER A 141 4.18 -11.70 18.88
N LEU A 142 4.54 -11.95 20.14
CA LEU A 142 5.90 -11.73 20.64
C LEU A 142 6.94 -12.47 19.79
N LYS A 143 6.63 -13.69 19.34
CA LYS A 143 7.48 -14.46 18.43
C LYS A 143 7.73 -13.70 17.12
N THR A 144 6.69 -13.09 16.54
CA THR A 144 6.81 -12.26 15.33
C THR A 144 7.70 -11.04 15.58
N LEU A 145 7.49 -10.34 16.69
CA LEU A 145 8.27 -9.15 17.05
C LEU A 145 9.76 -9.50 17.29
N CYS A 146 10.05 -10.62 17.97
CA CYS A 146 11.41 -11.11 18.15
C CYS A 146 12.08 -11.43 16.80
N LYS A 147 11.36 -12.08 15.87
CA LYS A 147 11.88 -12.33 14.52
C LYS A 147 12.18 -11.05 13.76
N LEU A 148 11.29 -10.05 13.84
CA LEU A 148 11.55 -8.73 13.25
C LEU A 148 12.79 -8.06 13.85
N ALA A 149 13.01 -8.18 15.16
CA ALA A 149 14.20 -7.65 15.81
C ALA A 149 15.49 -8.36 15.34
N VAL A 150 15.47 -9.70 15.22
CA VAL A 150 16.59 -10.49 14.67
C VAL A 150 16.97 -9.99 13.27
N LEU A 151 15.98 -9.78 12.39
CA LEU A 151 16.20 -9.27 11.04
C LEU A 151 16.69 -7.82 11.04
N HIS A 152 16.08 -6.95 11.85
CA HIS A 152 16.38 -5.52 11.89
C HIS A 152 17.80 -5.24 12.41
N TYR A 153 18.23 -5.96 13.44
CA TYR A 153 19.57 -5.81 14.03
C TYR A 153 20.61 -6.75 13.43
N ASN A 154 20.25 -7.53 12.40
CA ASN A 154 21.12 -8.52 11.76
C ASN A 154 21.84 -9.43 12.78
N LEU A 155 21.09 -9.95 13.75
CA LEU A 155 21.63 -10.79 14.81
C LEU A 155 22.07 -12.15 14.26
N ASP A 156 23.04 -12.79 14.91
CA ASP A 156 23.48 -14.14 14.53
C ASP A 156 22.32 -15.13 14.65
N GLN A 157 22.10 -15.88 13.56
CA GLN A 157 21.04 -16.84 13.43
C GLN A 157 21.54 -18.28 13.56
N SER A 158 22.87 -18.51 13.61
CA SER A 158 23.49 -19.84 13.59
C SER A 158 23.06 -20.73 14.76
N CYS A 159 22.78 -20.12 15.91
CA CYS A 159 22.35 -20.79 17.13
C CYS A 159 20.83 -21.03 17.21
N LEU A 160 20.06 -20.49 16.26
CA LEU A 160 18.59 -20.61 16.30
C LEU A 160 18.14 -22.00 15.83
N PRO A 161 17.07 -22.54 16.44
CA PRO A 161 16.40 -23.74 15.97
C PRO A 161 16.05 -23.67 14.48
N HIS A 162 16.06 -24.83 13.81
CA HIS A 162 15.89 -24.92 12.35
C HIS A 162 14.58 -24.30 11.87
N ASP A 163 13.48 -24.54 12.58
CA ASP A 163 12.15 -23.97 12.32
C ASP A 163 12.15 -22.45 12.39
N ILE A 164 12.82 -21.85 13.38
CA ILE A 164 12.93 -20.40 13.50
C ILE A 164 13.77 -19.80 12.37
N ARG A 165 14.90 -20.43 12.02
CA ARG A 165 15.71 -20.01 10.87
C ARG A 165 14.92 -20.09 9.56
N TRP A 166 14.14 -21.15 9.39
CA TRP A 166 13.26 -21.29 8.23
C TRP A 166 12.20 -20.18 8.19
N GLU A 167 11.56 -19.87 9.31
CA GLU A 167 10.58 -18.77 9.38
C GLU A 167 11.20 -17.40 9.07
N LEU A 168 12.41 -17.12 9.57
CA LEU A 168 13.16 -15.88 9.27
C LEU A 168 13.50 -15.77 7.78
N SER A 169 13.90 -16.89 7.18
CA SER A 169 14.12 -16.98 5.74
C SER A 169 12.82 -16.72 4.98
N ALA A 170 11.72 -17.38 5.35
CA ALA A 170 10.42 -17.19 4.71
C ALA A 170 9.91 -15.74 4.81
N MET A 171 10.21 -15.01 5.89
CA MET A 171 9.86 -13.59 6.04
C MET A 171 10.65 -12.65 5.13
N THR A 172 11.79 -13.09 4.58
CA THR A 172 12.69 -12.26 3.78
C THR A 172 12.81 -12.71 2.33
N THR A 173 12.40 -13.94 2.00
CA THR A 173 12.33 -14.45 0.64
C THR A 173 11.08 -13.95 -0.07
N ASN A 174 11.25 -13.38 -1.26
CA ASN A 174 10.13 -13.00 -2.11
C ASN A 174 9.25 -14.22 -2.41
N SER A 175 7.94 -14.07 -2.27
CA SER A 175 6.96 -15.05 -2.79
C SER A 175 6.89 -14.94 -4.31
N ASN A 176 7.93 -15.35 -5.02
CA ASN A 176 7.90 -15.44 -6.48
C ASN A 176 7.05 -16.65 -6.88
N ILE A 177 5.74 -16.45 -7.04
CA ILE A 177 4.84 -17.42 -7.71
C ILE A 177 4.91 -17.22 -9.25
N SER A 178 5.87 -16.43 -9.74
CA SER A 178 6.12 -16.22 -11.16
C SER A 178 6.66 -17.49 -11.82
N ARG A 179 5.76 -18.28 -12.42
CA ARG A 179 6.16 -19.11 -13.58
C ARG A 179 6.43 -18.14 -14.74
N PRO A 180 7.50 -18.33 -15.51
CA PRO A 180 7.65 -17.60 -16.76
C PRO A 180 6.46 -17.95 -17.65
N LEU A 181 5.66 -16.96 -18.03
CA LEU A 181 4.82 -17.09 -19.21
C LEU A 181 5.79 -17.08 -20.40
N LEU A 182 6.24 -18.27 -20.80
CA LEU A 182 6.76 -18.44 -22.16
C LEU A 182 5.60 -18.06 -23.08
N SER A 183 5.67 -16.87 -23.68
CA SER A 183 4.84 -16.56 -24.83
C SER A 183 5.20 -17.59 -25.89
N SER A 184 4.33 -18.57 -26.10
CA SER A 184 4.36 -19.35 -27.32
C SER A 184 4.12 -18.37 -28.45
N HIS A 185 5.19 -17.93 -29.10
CA HIS A 185 5.09 -17.37 -30.43
C HIS A 185 4.38 -18.39 -31.32
N GLY A 186 3.23 -17.98 -31.84
CA GLY A 186 2.47 -18.63 -32.89
C GLY A 186 1.86 -17.53 -33.75
#